data_AF-A0A1F6U118-F1
#
_entry.id   AF-A0A1F6U118-F1
#
_cell.length_a   1.000
_cell.length_b   1.000
_cell.length_c   1.000
_cell.angle_alpha   90.00
_cell.angle_beta   90.00
_cell.angle_gamma   90.00
#
_symmetry.space_group_name_H-M   'P 1'
#
loop_
_entity.id
_entity.type
_entity.pdbx_description
1 polymer ?
#
loop_
_entity_poly.entity_id
_entity_poly.type
_entity_poly.pdbx_seq_one_letter_code
_entity_poly.pdbx_strand_id
1 'polypeptide(L)'
;MSALTACEPLWGTPEGRARDFIEALVTAPAETQPLRDIANLAPEQDPEALIDDLSARVGVDFLRARQAQGVSLKFVPGETRRADDARRTVTIRVTYLQPGTPMTGEVRFLVRIEKDDQGRWLIARVTGDN
;
A
#
# COMPACT_ATOMS: atom_id res chain seq x y z
N MET A 1 28.10 22.09 2.77
CA MET A 1 26.63 22.24 2.76
C MET A 1 26.06 21.04 2.02
N SER A 2 25.74 20.00 2.76
CA SER A 2 25.17 18.77 2.18
C SER A 2 23.71 19.05 1.86
N ALA A 3 23.39 19.11 0.57
CA ALA A 3 22.01 19.12 0.10
C ALA A 3 21.42 17.74 0.41
N LEU A 4 20.65 17.65 1.48
CA LEU A 4 19.74 16.55 1.71
C LEU A 4 18.72 16.62 0.58
N THR A 5 18.90 15.76 -0.42
CA THR A 5 17.89 15.49 -1.43
C THR A 5 16.64 15.06 -0.67
N ALA A 6 15.66 15.95 -0.57
CA ALA A 6 14.32 15.58 -0.16
C ALA A 6 13.92 14.41 -1.06
N CYS A 7 13.68 13.24 -0.47
CA CYS A 7 13.02 12.16 -1.17
C CYS A 7 11.63 12.68 -1.51
N GLU A 8 11.47 13.20 -2.74
CA GLU A 8 10.14 13.43 -3.26
C GLU A 8 9.40 12.10 -3.16
N PRO A 9 8.18 12.07 -2.58
CA PRO A 9 7.42 10.85 -2.54
C PRO A 9 7.27 10.31 -3.96
N LEU A 10 7.56 9.02 -4.16
CA LEU A 10 7.45 8.30 -5.43
C LEU A 10 5.98 8.13 -5.90
N TRP A 11 5.10 9.07 -5.56
CA TRP A 11 3.68 9.10 -5.92
C TRP A 11 3.44 9.31 -7.41
N GLY A 12 4.50 9.51 -8.21
CA GLY A 12 4.43 9.82 -9.63
C GLY A 12 3.83 8.68 -10.47
N THR A 13 3.92 7.43 -10.00
CA THR A 13 3.31 6.27 -10.69
C THR A 13 2.22 5.62 -9.84
N PRO A 14 1.17 5.04 -10.47
CA PRO A 14 0.16 4.24 -9.77
C PRO A 14 0.80 3.13 -8.93
N GLU A 15 1.84 2.48 -9.43
CA GLU A 15 2.56 1.40 -8.75
C GLU A 15 3.25 1.87 -7.46
N GLY A 16 3.94 3.01 -7.53
CA GLY A 16 4.57 3.62 -6.36
C GLY A 16 3.54 4.00 -5.31
N ARG A 17 2.45 4.66 -5.74
CA ARG A 17 1.34 5.04 -4.84
C ARG A 17 0.71 3.84 -4.14
N ALA A 18 0.44 2.75 -4.84
CA ALA A 18 -0.11 1.55 -4.22
C ALA A 18 0.85 0.93 -3.21
N ARG A 19 2.15 0.85 -3.53
CA ARG A 19 3.16 0.34 -2.60
C ARG A 19 3.21 1.20 -1.35
N ASP A 20 3.38 2.52 -1.52
CA ASP A 20 3.52 3.47 -0.42
C ASP A 20 2.28 3.45 0.48
N PHE A 21 1.08 3.27 -0.11
CA PHE A 21 -0.15 3.15 0.65
C PHE A 21 -0.19 1.91 1.54
N ILE A 22 0.13 0.73 0.99
CA ILE A 22 0.19 -0.52 1.77
C ILE A 22 1.30 -0.47 2.82
N GLU A 23 2.46 0.10 2.47
CA GLU A 23 3.58 0.28 3.38
C GLU A 23 3.19 1.17 4.57
N ALA A 24 2.56 2.32 4.32
CA ALA A 24 2.06 3.22 5.36
C ALA A 24 0.95 2.58 6.19
N LEU A 25 0.00 1.86 5.58
CA LEU A 25 -1.09 1.16 6.29
C LEU A 25 -0.56 0.14 7.29
N VAL A 26 0.57 -0.48 7.00
CA VAL A 26 1.19 -1.49 7.87
C VAL A 26 2.11 -0.86 8.90
N THR A 27 2.91 0.14 8.51
CA THR A 27 4.02 0.62 9.35
C THR A 27 3.68 1.83 10.21
N ALA A 28 2.74 2.66 9.78
CA ALA A 28 2.33 3.88 10.48
C ALA A 28 0.79 4.07 10.45
N PRO A 29 0.00 3.09 10.92
CA PRO A 29 -1.46 3.11 10.78
C PRO A 29 -2.15 4.26 11.53
N ALA A 30 -1.52 4.79 12.58
CA ALA A 30 -2.04 5.94 13.33
C ALA A 30 -1.85 7.28 12.59
N GLU A 31 -0.99 7.32 11.57
CA GLU A 31 -0.70 8.52 10.80
C GLU A 31 -1.69 8.66 9.64
N THR A 32 -2.90 9.12 9.95
CA THR A 32 -4.01 9.21 8.98
C THR A 32 -3.76 10.26 7.89
N GLN A 33 -3.03 11.34 8.18
CA GLN A 33 -2.76 12.39 7.19
C GLN A 33 -1.87 11.89 6.04
N PRO A 34 -0.69 11.30 6.28
CA PRO A 34 0.11 10.68 5.21
C PRO A 34 -0.67 9.64 4.39
N LEU A 35 -1.48 8.82 5.04
CA LEU A 35 -2.33 7.83 4.36
C LEU A 35 -3.34 8.50 3.42
N ARG A 36 -4.00 9.58 3.85
CA ARG A 36 -4.90 10.37 3.00
C ARG A 36 -4.17 11.01 1.82
N ASP A 37 -2.98 11.56 2.05
CA ASP A 37 -2.18 12.21 1.00
C ASP A 37 -1.75 11.21 -0.08
N ILE A 38 -1.27 10.02 0.34
CA ILE A 38 -0.92 8.93 -0.57
C ILE A 38 -2.17 8.41 -1.30
N ALA A 39 -3.30 8.28 -0.61
CA ALA A 39 -4.53 7.80 -1.23
C ALA A 39 -5.25 8.87 -2.09
N ASN A 40 -4.82 10.14 -2.02
CA ASN A 40 -5.51 11.29 -2.59
C ASN A 40 -6.97 11.39 -2.13
N LEU A 41 -7.18 11.23 -0.82
CA LEU A 41 -8.48 11.29 -0.16
C LEU A 41 -8.80 12.68 0.37
N ALA A 42 -10.09 12.99 0.45
CA ALA A 42 -10.57 14.17 1.16
C ALA A 42 -10.29 14.05 2.69
N PRO A 43 -10.15 15.18 3.42
CA PRO A 43 -9.82 15.17 4.84
C PRO A 43 -10.79 14.36 5.71
N GLU A 44 -12.06 14.28 5.35
CA GLU A 44 -13.09 13.55 6.09
C GLU A 44 -13.08 12.04 5.84
N GLN A 45 -12.36 11.56 4.83
CA GLN A 45 -12.34 10.15 4.47
C GLN A 45 -11.31 9.38 5.29
N ASP A 46 -11.74 8.24 5.83
CA ASP A 46 -10.88 7.30 6.54
C ASP A 46 -10.13 6.41 5.53
N PRO A 47 -8.78 6.42 5.51
CA PRO A 47 -7.99 5.53 4.66
C PRO A 47 -8.22 4.04 4.93
N GLU A 48 -8.53 3.64 6.18
CA GLU A 48 -8.80 2.22 6.49
C GLU A 48 -10.10 1.72 5.86
N ALA A 49 -11.05 2.63 5.58
CA ALA A 49 -12.29 2.30 4.89
C ALA A 49 -12.06 1.83 3.44
N LEU A 50 -10.87 2.04 2.87
CA LEU A 50 -10.50 1.52 1.54
C LEU A 50 -10.22 0.00 1.54
N ILE A 51 -10.11 -0.64 2.71
CA ILE A 51 -9.90 -2.09 2.82
C ILE A 51 -11.26 -2.82 2.70
N ASP A 52 -11.51 -3.37 1.51
CA ASP A 52 -12.84 -3.79 1.05
C ASP A 52 -13.19 -5.25 1.41
N ASP A 53 -12.20 -6.09 1.72
CA ASP A 53 -12.44 -7.51 2.05
C ASP A 53 -11.76 -7.98 3.35
N LEU A 54 -12.25 -9.11 3.87
CA LEU A 54 -11.71 -9.73 5.08
C LEU A 54 -10.26 -10.18 4.88
N SER A 55 -9.92 -10.63 3.68
CA SER A 55 -8.58 -11.14 3.37
C SER A 55 -7.52 -10.05 3.50
N ALA A 56 -7.78 -8.85 2.97
CA ALA A 56 -6.88 -7.72 3.11
C ALA A 56 -6.78 -7.26 4.56
N ARG A 57 -7.90 -7.22 5.31
CA ARG A 57 -7.88 -6.86 6.74
C ARG A 57 -6.97 -7.80 7.54
N VAL A 58 -7.18 -9.10 7.39
CA VAL A 58 -6.35 -10.13 8.05
C VAL A 58 -4.90 -10.01 7.61
N GLY A 59 -4.63 -9.77 6.32
CA GLY A 59 -3.28 -9.56 5.79
C GLY A 59 -2.59 -8.35 6.41
N VAL A 60 -3.28 -7.21 6.51
CA VAL A 60 -2.76 -5.99 7.13
C VAL A 60 -2.49 -6.20 8.62
N ASP A 61 -3.44 -6.75 9.36
CA ASP A 61 -3.29 -7.01 10.81
C ASP A 61 -2.16 -7.98 11.10
N PHE A 62 -2.02 -9.04 10.29
CA PHE A 62 -0.90 -9.96 10.38
C PHE A 62 0.44 -9.25 10.17
N LEU A 63 0.56 -8.42 9.13
CA LEU A 63 1.79 -7.69 8.84
C LEU A 63 2.12 -6.66 9.92
N ARG A 64 1.12 -5.96 10.47
CA ARG A 64 1.27 -5.05 11.62
C ARG A 64 1.82 -5.81 12.83
N ALA A 65 1.26 -6.97 13.15
CA ALA A 65 1.74 -7.81 14.24
C ALA A 65 3.19 -8.30 14.02
N ARG A 66 3.56 -8.63 12.77
CA ARG A 66 4.95 -8.99 12.42
C ARG A 66 5.90 -7.81 12.56
N GLN A 67 5.52 -6.63 12.10
CA GLN A 67 6.32 -5.42 12.24
C GLN A 67 6.53 -5.05 13.72
N ALA A 68 5.51 -5.18 14.57
CA ALA A 68 5.62 -5.00 16.01
C ALA A 68 6.55 -6.03 16.70
N GLN A 69 6.76 -7.20 16.10
CA GLN A 69 7.73 -8.21 16.53
C GLN A 69 9.16 -7.93 16.02
N GLY A 70 9.38 -6.82 15.30
CA GLY A 70 10.67 -6.47 14.70
C GLY A 70 10.99 -7.23 13.42
N VAL A 71 10.01 -7.90 12.80
CA VAL A 71 10.22 -8.58 11.52
C VAL A 71 10.35 -7.55 10.40
N SER A 72 11.42 -7.67 9.63
CA SER A 72 11.60 -6.85 8.43
C SER A 72 10.60 -7.26 7.34
N LEU A 73 9.87 -6.26 6.85
CA LEU A 73 8.92 -6.39 5.75
C LEU A 73 9.50 -5.71 4.51
N LYS A 74 9.31 -6.32 3.34
CA LYS A 74 9.67 -5.73 2.05
C LYS A 74 8.44 -5.65 1.17
N PHE A 75 8.09 -4.44 0.76
CA PHE A 75 6.94 -4.12 -0.09
C PHE A 75 7.42 -3.97 -1.54
N VAL A 76 6.84 -4.74 -2.46
CA VAL A 76 7.25 -4.75 -3.86
C VAL A 76 6.02 -4.71 -4.76
N PRO A 77 5.92 -3.75 -5.69
CA PRO A 77 4.94 -3.81 -6.77
C PRO A 77 5.14 -5.06 -7.62
N GLY A 78 4.07 -5.79 -7.86
CA GLY A 78 3.99 -6.95 -8.73
C GLY A 78 3.36 -6.61 -10.08
N GLU A 79 2.47 -7.48 -10.56
CA GLU A 79 1.74 -7.28 -11.81
C GLU A 79 0.79 -6.08 -11.71
N THR A 80 0.84 -5.19 -12.71
CA THR A 80 -0.18 -4.15 -12.93
C THR A 80 -1.12 -4.58 -14.06
N ARG A 81 -2.40 -4.71 -13.74
CA ARG A 81 -3.46 -4.92 -14.73
C ARG A 81 -4.13 -3.59 -15.06
N ARG A 82 -4.10 -3.21 -16.34
CA ARG A 82 -4.77 -2.00 -16.84
C ARG A 82 -6.15 -2.37 -17.36
N ALA A 83 -7.20 -1.84 -16.73
CA ALA A 83 -8.56 -2.00 -17.23
C ALA A 83 -8.83 -0.98 -18.35
N ASP A 84 -8.41 0.27 -18.15
CA ASP A 84 -8.44 1.35 -19.15
C ASP A 84 -7.43 2.47 -18.78
N ASP A 85 -7.59 3.66 -19.36
CA ASP A 85 -6.72 4.82 -19.14
C ASP A 85 -6.93 5.52 -17.79
N ALA A 86 -8.04 5.25 -17.13
CA ALA A 86 -8.44 5.83 -15.85
C ALA A 86 -8.44 4.81 -14.70
N ARG A 87 -8.29 3.50 -14.97
CA ARG A 87 -8.39 2.44 -13.96
C ARG A 87 -7.29 1.40 -14.08
N ARG A 88 -6.61 1.13 -12.96
CA ARG A 88 -5.55 0.11 -12.83
C ARG A 88 -5.75 -0.70 -11.56
N THR A 89 -5.25 -1.93 -11.58
CA THR A 89 -5.09 -2.77 -10.39
C THR A 89 -3.62 -3.13 -10.28
N VAL A 90 -2.99 -2.75 -9.17
CA VAL A 90 -1.58 -3.06 -8.88
C VAL A 90 -1.55 -4.14 -7.81
N THR A 91 -0.85 -5.23 -8.09
CA THR A 91 -0.56 -6.24 -7.06
C THR A 91 0.58 -5.74 -6.18
N ILE A 92 0.41 -5.69 -4.86
CA ILE A 92 1.49 -5.42 -3.92
C ILE A 92 1.84 -6.70 -3.19
N ARG A 93 3.11 -7.11 -3.30
CA ARG A 93 3.66 -8.27 -2.60
C ARG A 93 4.43 -7.80 -1.38
N VAL A 94 4.09 -8.34 -0.21
CA VAL A 94 4.79 -8.07 1.03
C VAL A 94 5.48 -9.33 1.48
N THR A 95 6.80 -9.39 1.28
CA THR A 95 7.63 -10.52 1.72
C THR A 95 8.17 -10.25 3.11
N TYR A 96 8.18 -11.28 3.96
CA TYR A 96 8.68 -11.21 5.32
C TYR A 96 9.53 -12.42 5.67
N LEU A 97 10.56 -12.21 6.49
CA LEU A 97 11.37 -13.31 7.01
C LEU A 97 10.65 -13.96 8.18
N GLN A 98 10.50 -15.29 8.12
CA GLN A 98 9.84 -16.03 9.19
C GLN A 98 10.88 -16.46 10.24
N PRO A 99 10.80 -16.00 11.50
CA PRO A 99 11.79 -16.32 12.52
C PRO A 99 11.99 -17.84 12.68
N GLY A 100 13.25 -18.27 12.72
CA GLY A 100 13.57 -19.69 12.90
C GLY A 100 13.42 -20.57 11.66
N THR A 101 13.09 -19.99 10.49
CA THR A 101 13.04 -20.73 9.22
C THR A 101 13.78 -19.97 8.12
N PRO A 102 14.41 -20.65 7.15
CA PRO A 102 15.00 -19.98 5.98
C PRO A 102 13.95 -19.55 4.94
N MET A 103 12.65 -19.75 5.22
CA MET A 103 11.57 -19.45 4.29
C MET A 103 11.11 -18.00 4.42
N THR A 104 10.88 -17.36 3.27
CA THR A 104 10.19 -16.08 3.17
C THR A 104 8.70 -16.33 2.97
N GLY A 105 7.88 -15.81 3.88
CA GLY A 105 6.43 -15.75 3.66
C GLY A 105 6.08 -14.56 2.78
N GLU A 106 4.91 -14.61 2.14
CA GLU A 106 4.39 -13.55 1.29
C GLU A 106 2.90 -13.30 1.59
N VAL A 107 2.53 -12.02 1.68
CA VAL A 107 1.13 -11.57 1.65
C VAL A 107 0.95 -10.74 0.39
N ARG A 108 -0.19 -10.89 -0.29
CA ARG A 108 -0.49 -10.17 -1.52
C ARG A 108 -1.78 -9.36 -1.39
N PHE A 109 -1.72 -8.14 -1.92
CA PHE A 109 -2.85 -7.23 -2.01
C PHE A 109 -3.09 -6.84 -3.46
N LEU A 110 -4.35 -6.67 -3.83
CA LEU A 110 -4.75 -6.01 -5.07
C LEU A 110 -5.20 -4.60 -4.71
N VAL A 111 -4.49 -3.61 -5.25
CA VAL A 111 -4.78 -2.20 -5.01
C VAL A 111 -5.39 -1.60 -6.27
N ARG A 112 -6.66 -1.23 -6.19
CA ARG A 112 -7.37 -0.57 -7.28
C ARG A 112 -7.10 0.93 -7.22
N ILE A 113 -6.68 1.49 -8.34
CA ILE A 113 -6.29 2.89 -8.48
C ILE A 113 -7.07 3.49 -9.65
N GLU A 114 -7.63 4.66 -9.42
CA GLU A 114 -8.48 5.35 -10.38
C GLU A 114 -8.05 6.80 -10.57
N LYS A 115 -8.36 7.41 -11.71
CA LYS A 115 -8.24 8.85 -11.89
C LYS A 115 -9.49 9.55 -11.35
N ASP A 116 -9.29 10.63 -10.60
CA ASP A 116 -10.35 11.58 -10.30
C ASP A 116 -10.73 12.43 -11.52
N ASP A 117 -11.72 13.31 -11.35
CA ASP A 117 -12.17 14.23 -12.40
C ASP A 117 -11.09 15.24 -12.84
N GLN A 118 -10.02 15.40 -12.04
CA GLN A 118 -8.86 16.23 -12.34
C GLN A 118 -7.71 15.44 -12.97
N GLY A 119 -7.93 14.14 -13.25
CA GLY A 119 -6.95 13.25 -13.85
C GLY A 119 -5.86 12.74 -12.89
N ARG A 120 -6.00 12.97 -11.58
CA ARG A 120 -5.04 12.55 -10.55
C ARG A 120 -5.36 11.14 -10.08
N TRP A 121 -4.33 10.33 -9.89
CA TRP A 121 -4.48 8.96 -9.38
C TRP A 121 -4.86 8.96 -7.89
N LEU A 122 -5.88 8.20 -7.53
CA LEU A 122 -6.35 7.96 -6.16
C LEU A 122 -6.45 6.45 -5.90
N ILE A 123 -6.25 6.05 -4.64
CA ILE A 123 -6.49 4.65 -4.23
C ILE A 123 -7.98 4.48 -4.00
N ALA A 124 -8.61 3.65 -4.83
CA ALA A 124 -10.04 3.41 -4.74
C ALA A 124 -10.37 2.30 -3.73
N ARG A 125 -9.61 1.20 -3.74
CA ARG A 125 -9.85 0.01 -2.89
C ARG A 125 -8.60 -0.85 -2.71
N VAL A 126 -8.58 -1.63 -1.63
CA VAL A 126 -7.59 -2.67 -1.35
C VAL A 126 -8.32 -3.98 -1.04
N THR A 127 -7.95 -5.06 -1.72
CA THR A 127 -8.43 -6.44 -1.46
C THR A 127 -7.27 -7.42 -1.33
N GLY A 128 -7.52 -8.59 -0.78
CA GLY A 128 -6.54 -9.69 -0.77
C GLY A 128 -6.47 -10.37 -2.14
N ASP A 129 -5.28 -10.84 -2.50
CA ASP A 129 -5.08 -11.74 -3.65
C ASP A 129 -5.04 -13.18 -3.10
N ASN A 130 -6.22 -13.82 -3.06
CA ASN A 130 -6.39 -15.23 -2.67
C ASN A 130 -6.30 -16.17 -3.87
#